data_AF-A0A950LHL9-F1
#
_entry.id   AF-A0A950LHL9-F1
#
_cell.length_a   1.000
_cell.length_b   1.000
_cell.length_c   1.000
_cell.angle_alpha   90.00
_cell.angle_beta   90.00
_cell.angle_gamma   90.00
#
_symmetry.space_group_name_H-M   'P 1'
#
loop_
_entity.id
_entity.type
_entity.pdbx_description
1 polymer ?
#
loop_
_entity_poly.entity_id
_entity_poly.type
_entity_poly.pdbx_seq_one_letter_code
_entity_poly.pdbx_strand_id
1 'polypeptide(L)' 'MAVVVDQSVRKNGIGKQLMRAAGTWATSRGIDRVVLHTRIDREDARRFYERIGYKLTATSHLMTKCLA' A
#
# COMPACT_ATOMS: atom_id res chain seq x y z
N MET A 1 -5.72 0.99 -4.80
CA MET A 1 -4.44 1.42 -5.41
C MET A 1 -3.44 0.28 -5.30
N ALA A 2 -2.70 -0.02 -6.38
CA ALA A 2 -1.66 -1.05 -6.39
C ALA A 2 -0.30 -0.41 -6.69
N VAL A 3 0.73 -0.84 -5.98
CA VAL A 3 2.12 -0.51 -6.30
C VAL A 3 2.86 -1.82 -6.56
N VAL A 4 3.50 -1.89 -7.72
CA VAL A 4 4.26 -3.05 -8.15
C VAL A 4 5.67 -2.60 -8.49
N VAL A 5 6.63 -3.29 -7.89
CA VAL A 5 8.05 -3.16 -8.23
C VAL A 5 8.50 -4.53 -8.71
N ASP A 6 9.14 -4.54 -9.87
CA ASP A 6 9.72 -5.75 -10.44
C ASP A 6 10.65 -6.42 -9.43
N GLN A 7 10.60 -7.75 -9.37
CA GLN A 7 11.32 -8.52 -8.35
C GLN A 7 12.83 -8.28 -8.38
N SER A 8 13.42 -8.12 -9.57
CA SER A 8 14.86 -7.96 -9.77
C SER A 8 15.42 -6.67 -9.15
N VAL A 9 14.57 -5.66 -8.94
CA VAL A 9 14.97 -4.34 -8.45
C VAL A 9 14.32 -3.96 -7.11
N ARG A 10 13.72 -4.94 -6.41
CA ARG A 10 13.18 -4.72 -5.06
C ARG A 10 14.28 -4.37 -4.06
N LYS A 11 13.85 -3.81 -2.92
CA LYS A 11 14.73 -3.37 -1.82
C LYS A 11 15.68 -2.20 -2.15
N ASN A 12 15.64 -1.66 -3.38
CA ASN A 12 16.38 -0.46 -3.79
C ASN A 12 15.62 0.87 -3.54
N GLY A 13 14.61 0.87 -2.68
CA GLY A 13 13.85 2.09 -2.34
C GLY A 13 12.84 2.58 -3.39
N ILE A 14 12.73 1.94 -4.56
CA ILE A 14 11.80 2.31 -5.64
C ILE A 14 10.35 2.42 -5.14
N GLY A 15 9.87 1.42 -4.39
CA GLY A 15 8.52 1.46 -3.82
C GLY A 15 8.28 2.68 -2.92
N LYS A 16 9.29 3.08 -2.13
CA LYS A 16 9.22 4.28 -1.28
C LYS A 16 9.16 5.56 -2.12
N GLN A 17 9.88 5.63 -3.23
CA GLN A 17 9.84 6.76 -4.16
C GLN A 17 8.47 6.89 -4.83
N LEU A 18 7.89 5.78 -5.29
CA LEU A 18 6.54 5.76 -5.87
C LEU A 18 5.49 6.26 -4.87
N MET A 19 5.53 5.77 -3.63
CA MET A 19 4.59 6.20 -2.59
C MET A 19 4.78 7.67 -2.20
N ARG A 20 6.02 8.18 -2.18
CA ARG A 20 6.29 9.61 -1.96
C ARG A 20 5.72 10.47 -3.08
N ALA A 21 5.92 10.08 -4.34
CA ALA A 21 5.37 10.83 -5.48
C ALA A 21 3.84 10.89 -5.41
N ALA A 22 3.19 9.77 -5.07
CA ALA A 22 1.74 9.74 -4.85
C ALA A 22 1.30 10.65 -3.69
N GLY A 23 2.05 10.66 -2.58
CA GLY A 23 1.80 11.56 -1.45
C GLY A 23 1.92 13.03 -1.82
N THR A 24 2.99 13.42 -2.52
CA THR A 24 3.19 14.80 -3.00
C THR A 24 2.04 15.24 -3.91
N TRP A 25 1.60 14.37 -4.83
CA TRP A 25 0.46 14.64 -5.70
C TRP A 25 -0.85 14.79 -4.91
N ALA A 26 -1.06 13.98 -3.87
CA ALA A 26 -2.25 14.09 -3.03
C ALA A 26 -2.26 15.43 -2.28
N THR A 27 -1.14 15.77 -1.64
CA THR A 27 -0.98 17.03 -0.90
C THR A 27 -1.17 18.24 -1.81
N SER A 28 -0.64 18.22 -3.05
CA SER A 28 -0.80 19.34 -4.00
C SER A 28 -2.26 19.57 -4.43
N ARG A 29 -3.14 18.58 -4.20
CA ARG A 29 -4.59 18.69 -4.44
C ARG A 29 -5.41 18.97 -3.17
N GLY A 30 -4.76 19.23 -2.04
CA GLY A 30 -5.44 19.42 -0.75
C GLY A 30 -6.02 18.15 -0.16
N ILE A 31 -5.57 16.97 -0.61
CA ILE A 31 -5.99 15.67 -0.05
C ILE A 31 -5.13 15.38 1.18
N ASP A 32 -5.77 15.06 2.30
CA ASP A 32 -5.12 14.88 3.59
C ASP A 32 -4.76 13.42 3.92
N ARG A 33 -5.25 12.45 3.13
CA ARG A 33 -5.08 11.03 3.43
C ARG A 33 -4.95 10.16 2.19
N VAL A 34 -4.04 9.19 2.29
CA VAL A 34 -3.94 8.06 1.36
C VAL A 34 -4.25 6.77 2.11
N VAL A 35 -5.19 5.98 1.57
CA VAL A 35 -5.61 4.70 2.15
C VAL A 35 -5.29 3.56 1.19
N LEU A 36 -4.86 2.43 1.72
CA LEU A 36 -4.65 1.20 0.96
C LEU A 36 -5.07 -0.01 1.79
N HIS A 37 -5.40 -1.10 1.10
CA HIS A 37 -5.60 -2.41 1.69
C HIS A 37 -4.46 -3.33 1.26
N THR A 38 -3.93 -4.10 2.21
CA THR A 38 -3.03 -5.23 1.93
C THR A 38 -3.68 -6.50 2.44
N ARG A 39 -3.48 -7.62 1.74
CA ARG A 39 -3.90 -8.93 2.26
C ARG A 39 -3.13 -9.23 3.55
N ILE A 40 -3.80 -9.92 4.48
CA ILE A 40 -3.26 -10.27 5.80
C ILE A 40 -2.00 -11.14 5.69
N ASP A 41 -1.94 -12.01 4.67
CA ASP A 41 -0.81 -12.91 4.43
C ASP A 41 0.42 -12.24 3.79
N ARG A 42 0.32 -10.96 3.40
CA ARG A 42 1.43 -10.22 2.78
C ARG A 42 2.23 -9.43 3.80
N GLU A 43 2.88 -10.15 4.71
CA GLU A 43 3.68 -9.59 5.80
C GLU A 43 4.76 -8.61 5.32
N ASP A 44 5.48 -8.94 4.25
CA ASP A 44 6.50 -8.05 3.66
C ASP A 44 5.92 -6.71 3.19
N ALA A 45 4.70 -6.74 2.64
CA ALA A 45 4.01 -5.52 2.20
C ALA A 45 3.55 -4.70 3.41
N ARG A 46 2.99 -5.34 4.44
CA ARG A 46 2.61 -4.69 5.69
C ARG A 46 3.81 -3.97 6.33
N ARG A 47 4.93 -4.67 6.51
CA ARG A 47 6.18 -4.09 7.04
C ARG A 47 6.72 -2.96 6.17
N PHE A 48 6.61 -3.07 4.85
CA PHE A 48 7.01 -2.01 3.94
C PHE A 48 6.17 -0.73 4.16
N TYR A 49 4.84 -0.86 4.24
CA TYR A 49 3.96 0.29 4.45
C TYR A 49 4.13 0.92 5.83
N GLU A 50 4.27 0.12 6.89
CA GLU A 50 4.57 0.58 8.24
C GLU A 50 5.88 1.40 8.27
N ARG A 51 6.94 0.91 7.62
CA ARG A 51 8.24 1.59 7.55
C ARG A 51 8.16 2.97 6.86
N ILE A 52 7.21 3.19 5.96
CA ILE A 52 7.04 4.46 5.26
C ILE A 52 5.94 5.35 5.87
N GLY A 53 5.43 4.99 7.06
CA GLY A 53 4.55 5.85 7.87
C GLY A 53 3.06 5.52 7.82
N TYR A 54 2.65 4.45 7.14
CA TYR A 54 1.27 3.97 7.23
C TYR A 54 1.04 3.33 8.60
N LYS A 55 -0.19 3.46 9.10
CA LYS A 55 -0.64 2.80 10.33
C LYS A 55 -1.73 1.81 9.97
N LEU A 56 -1.72 0.64 10.62
CA LEU A 56 -2.83 -0.30 10.53
C LEU A 56 -4.06 0.33 11.18
N THR A 57 -5.10 0.59 10.39
CA THR A 57 -6.36 1.18 10.88
C THR A 57 -7.46 0.13 11.06
N ALA A 58 -7.47 -0.91 10.24
CA ALA A 58 -8.47 -1.98 10.31
C ALA A 58 -7.95 -3.27 9.65
N THR A 59 -8.53 -4.40 10.07
CA THR A 59 -8.38 -5.70 9.41
C THR A 59 -9.75 -6.13 8.89
N SER A 60 -9.84 -6.46 7.60
CA SER A 60 -11.09 -6.84 6.93
C SER A 60 -11.00 -8.23 6.34
N HIS A 61 -12.07 -9.03 6.47
CA HIS A 61 -12.21 -10.33 5.82
C HIS A 61 -13.04 -10.19 4.53
N LEU A 62 -12.48 -10.62 3.41
CA LEU A 62 -13.24 -10.75 2.16
C LEU A 62 -14.03 -12.06 2.21
N MET A 63 -15.35 -11.99 2.06
CA MET A 63 -16.24 -13.15 2.01
C MET A 63 -16.92 -13.20 0.65
N THR A 64 -16.94 -14.37 0.02
CA THR A 64 -17.56 -14.59 -1.29
C THR A 64 -18.38 -15.87 -1.23
N LYS A 65 -19.58 -15.88 -1.82
CA LYS A 65 -20.41 -17.07 -1.98
C LYS A 65 -20.66 -17.28 -3.47
N CYS A 66 -20.35 -18.47 -4.00
CA CYS A 66 -20.79 -18.86 -5.33
C CYS A 66 -22.30 -19.10 -5.30
N LEU A 67 -23.03 -18.51 -6.26
CA LEU A 67 -24.49 -18.68 -6.40
C LEU A 67 -24.87 -19.65 -7.52
N ALA A 68 -23.86 -20.18 -8.22
CA ALA A 68 -23.99 -21.23 -9.23
C ALA A 68 -23.53 -22.57 -8.65
#